data_AF-A0A2E1H2V8-F1
#
_entry.id   AF-A0A2E1H2V8-F1
#
_cell.length_a   1.000
_cell.length_b   1.000
_cell.length_c   1.000
_cell.angle_alpha   90.00
_cell.angle_beta   90.00
_cell.angle_gamma   90.00
#
_symmetry.space_group_name_H-M   'P 1'
#
loop_
_entity.id
_entity.type
_entity.pdbx_description
1 polymer ?
#
loop_
_entity_poly.entity_id
_entity_poly.type
_entity_poly.pdbx_seq_one_letter_code
_entity_poly.pdbx_strand_id
1 'polypeptide(L)'
;MTTSALRLLVPSLLILLAGFVGGVAWQTYTGGEKTVRGLDSDLASYLSALGGVLDLNDTQQQDLRLALYYYQQQRDDLFAESLSKVDGQWLELDRRFESLIFSRVLNESQRVKLADLRQPQQLDFTTVQR
;
A
#
# COMPACT_ATOMS: atom_id res chain seq x y z
N MET A 1 -30.20 -1.09 22.05
CA MET A 1 -29.65 -0.27 20.95
C MET A 1 -28.30 0.25 21.40
N THR A 2 -27.23 -0.47 21.09
CA THR A 2 -25.85 -0.05 21.38
C THR A 2 -25.20 0.30 20.06
N THR A 3 -24.86 1.58 19.92
CA THR A 3 -24.23 2.18 18.75
C THR A 3 -22.78 1.69 18.62
N SER A 4 -22.51 0.93 17.57
CA SER A 4 -21.16 0.45 17.21
C SER A 4 -20.27 1.62 16.78
N ALA A 5 -19.55 2.20 17.72
CA ALA A 5 -18.47 3.16 17.47
C ALA A 5 -17.14 2.49 17.02
N LEU A 6 -17.19 1.28 16.46
CA LEU A 6 -16.02 0.42 16.24
C LEU A 6 -15.61 0.28 14.76
N ARG A 7 -15.83 1.31 13.93
CA ARG A 7 -15.54 1.26 12.48
C ARG A 7 -14.75 2.46 11.96
N LEU A 8 -13.88 3.04 12.78
CA LEU A 8 -13.14 4.26 12.41
C LEU A 8 -11.64 4.22 12.70
N LEU A 9 -11.05 3.03 12.84
CA LEU A 9 -9.61 2.88 13.08
C LEU A 9 -8.98 1.88 12.11
N VAL A 10 -9.16 2.12 10.81
CA VAL A 10 -8.39 1.43 9.77
C VAL A 10 -7.53 2.37 8.90
N PRO A 11 -7.74 3.71 8.79
CA PRO A 11 -6.92 4.47 7.84
C PRO A 11 -5.56 4.92 8.40
N SER A 12 -5.27 4.74 9.69
CA SER A 12 -4.11 5.38 10.34
C SER A 12 -2.82 4.55 10.30
N LEU A 13 -2.89 3.24 10.07
CA LEU A 13 -1.73 2.35 10.22
C LEU A 13 -0.78 2.36 9.02
N LEU A 14 -1.18 2.95 7.88
CA LEU A 14 -0.33 3.08 6.70
C LEU A 14 0.54 4.35 6.69
N ILE A 15 0.28 5.31 7.58
CA ILE A 15 1.05 6.57 7.64
C ILE A 15 2.27 6.45 8.56
N LEU A 16 2.28 5.51 9.52
CA LEU A 16 3.31 5.48 10.57
C LEU A 16 4.60 4.71 10.21
N LEU A 17 4.61 3.88 9.16
CA LEU A 17 5.80 3.09 8.78
C LEU A 17 6.70 3.76 7.73
N ALA A 18 6.36 4.98 7.29
CA ALA A 18 7.16 5.75 6.32
C ALA A 18 8.28 6.62 6.96
N GLY A 19 8.44 6.56 8.30
CA GLY A 19 9.26 7.53 9.04
C GLY A 19 10.71 7.14 9.35
N PHE A 20 11.19 5.92 9.05
CA PHE A 20 12.49 5.50 9.63
C PHE A 20 13.45 4.67 8.76
N VAL A 21 13.29 4.64 7.43
CA VAL A 21 14.37 4.14 6.55
C VAL A 21 14.62 5.14 5.42
N GLY A 22 15.29 6.23 5.77
CA GLY A 22 15.88 7.12 4.78
C GLY A 22 17.11 6.50 4.11
N GLY A 23 17.25 6.79 2.81
CA GLY A 23 18.56 7.17 2.27
C GLY A 23 19.23 6.20 1.31
N VAL A 24 18.73 6.07 0.06
CA VAL A 24 19.52 6.11 -1.19
C VAL A 24 18.60 5.91 -2.41
N ALA A 25 18.26 6.99 -3.12
CA ALA A 25 18.03 6.99 -4.58
C ALA A 25 17.73 8.43 -5.05
N TRP A 26 18.68 9.33 -4.84
CA TRP A 26 18.64 10.66 -5.43
C TRP A 26 19.22 10.58 -6.85
N GLN A 27 18.34 10.79 -7.83
CA GLN A 27 18.56 11.60 -9.04
C GLN A 27 19.61 11.13 -10.08
N THR A 28 19.11 10.61 -11.21
CA THR A 28 19.68 10.92 -12.53
C THR A 28 18.55 11.29 -13.48
N TYR A 29 18.38 12.60 -13.68
CA TYR A 29 17.50 13.20 -14.67
C TYR A 29 18.35 13.56 -15.89
N THR A 30 18.15 12.86 -17.00
CA THR A 30 18.66 13.26 -18.33
C THR A 30 17.74 12.72 -19.42
N GLY A 31 17.23 13.62 -20.26
CA GLY A 31 16.78 13.27 -21.62
C GLY A 31 15.31 12.93 -21.77
N GLY A 32 14.60 13.75 -22.56
CA GLY A 32 13.25 13.44 -23.00
C GLY A 32 13.23 12.26 -23.96
N GLU A 33 12.42 11.26 -23.63
CA GLU A 33 11.81 10.27 -24.51
C GLU A 33 11.01 9.37 -23.58
N LYS A 34 9.68 9.52 -23.53
CA LYS A 34 8.70 8.67 -22.80
C LYS A 34 9.35 7.68 -21.82
N THR A 35 9.98 8.21 -20.77
CA THR A 35 10.57 7.37 -19.74
C THR A 35 9.42 6.60 -19.15
N VAL A 36 9.46 5.27 -19.25
CA VAL A 36 8.56 4.38 -18.51
C VAL A 36 8.57 4.90 -17.09
N ARG A 37 7.52 5.61 -16.71
CA ARG A 37 7.49 6.33 -15.44
C ARG A 37 7.62 5.24 -14.39
N GLY A 38 8.70 5.27 -13.62
CA GLY A 38 8.85 4.36 -12.49
C GLY A 38 7.68 4.55 -11.52
N LEU A 39 7.46 3.56 -10.67
CA LEU A 39 6.50 3.72 -9.58
C LEU A 39 6.86 4.96 -8.75
N ASP A 40 5.86 5.72 -8.35
CA ASP A 40 6.02 6.80 -7.38
C ASP A 40 6.64 6.25 -6.08
N SER A 41 7.35 7.11 -5.35
CA SER A 41 8.17 6.69 -4.21
C SER A 41 7.39 5.94 -3.13
N ASP A 42 6.11 6.28 -2.93
CA ASP A 42 5.19 5.61 -2.02
C ASP A 42 4.88 4.19 -2.49
N LEU A 43 4.56 4.00 -3.77
CA LEU A 43 4.26 2.70 -4.36
C LEU A 43 5.50 1.81 -4.45
N ALA A 44 6.65 2.38 -4.75
CA ALA A 44 7.93 1.67 -4.70
C ALA A 44 8.27 1.18 -3.28
N SER A 45 8.02 2.03 -2.27
CA SER A 45 8.19 1.66 -0.86
C SER A 45 7.21 0.57 -0.44
N TYR A 46 5.95 0.66 -0.88
CA TYR A 46 4.95 -0.37 -0.64
C TYR A 46 5.33 -1.72 -1.27
N LEU A 47 5.80 -1.72 -2.53
CA LEU A 47 6.31 -2.92 -3.21
C LEU A 47 7.44 -3.58 -2.41
N SER A 48 8.42 -2.79 -1.96
CA SER A 48 9.55 -3.28 -1.18
C SER A 48 9.12 -3.83 0.18
N ALA A 49 8.28 -3.08 0.91
CA ALA A 49 7.81 -3.48 2.23
C ALA A 49 6.94 -4.74 2.16
N LEU A 50 5.95 -4.80 1.26
CA LEU A 50 5.09 -5.97 1.13
C LEU A 50 5.87 -7.19 0.63
N GLY A 51 6.81 -6.96 -0.30
CA GLY A 51 7.73 -7.97 -0.80
C GLY A 51 8.53 -8.65 0.31
N GLY A 52 9.19 -7.86 1.17
CA GLY A 52 9.97 -8.38 2.28
C GLY A 52 9.12 -8.96 3.40
N VAL A 53 8.00 -8.32 3.76
CA VAL A 53 7.15 -8.75 4.87
C VAL A 53 6.44 -10.07 4.56
N LEU A 54 5.94 -10.24 3.33
CA LEU A 54 5.22 -11.45 2.92
C LEU A 54 6.11 -12.48 2.21
N ASP A 55 7.41 -12.19 2.07
CA ASP A 55 8.38 -13.04 1.38
C ASP A 55 7.87 -13.42 -0.02
N LEU A 56 7.53 -12.39 -0.81
CA LEU A 56 6.99 -12.57 -2.16
C LEU A 56 8.09 -13.09 -3.08
N ASN A 57 7.80 -14.15 -3.82
CA ASN A 57 8.71 -14.65 -4.85
C ASN A 57 8.81 -13.69 -6.04
N ASP A 58 9.79 -13.91 -6.92
CA ASP A 58 10.06 -13.03 -8.07
C ASP A 58 8.83 -12.80 -8.96
N THR A 59 8.05 -13.85 -9.23
CA THR A 59 6.82 -13.76 -10.02
C THR A 59 5.78 -12.88 -9.32
N GLN A 60 5.56 -13.09 -8.02
CA GLN A 60 4.62 -12.29 -7.22
C GLN A 60 5.06 -10.83 -7.13
N GLN A 61 6.38 -10.56 -7.04
CA GLN A 61 6.91 -9.20 -7.05
C GLN A 61 6.70 -8.52 -8.41
N GLN A 62 6.86 -9.24 -9.52
CA GLN A 62 6.57 -8.74 -10.86
C GLN A 62 5.07 -8.44 -11.02
N ASP A 63 4.20 -9.36 -10.61
CA ASP A 63 2.76 -9.19 -10.66
C ASP A 63 2.30 -8.00 -9.80
N LEU A 64 2.87 -7.84 -8.60
CA LEU A 64 2.60 -6.71 -7.72
C LEU A 64 3.08 -5.40 -8.35
N ARG A 65 4.29 -5.39 -8.93
CA ARG A 65 4.81 -4.20 -9.61
C ARG A 65 3.93 -3.77 -10.77
N LEU A 66 3.45 -4.72 -11.57
CA LEU A 66 2.55 -4.45 -12.69
C LEU A 66 1.21 -3.91 -12.18
N ALA A 67 0.67 -4.52 -11.13
CA ALA A 67 -0.54 -4.04 -10.47
C ALA A 67 -0.35 -2.57 -10.04
N LEU A 68 0.68 -2.25 -9.27
CA LEU A 68 0.92 -0.89 -8.77
C LEU A 68 1.11 0.13 -9.90
N TYR A 69 1.68 -0.28 -11.04
CA TYR A 69 1.81 0.59 -12.20
C TYR A 69 0.44 1.00 -12.76
N TYR A 70 -0.48 0.04 -12.90
CA TYR A 70 -1.85 0.34 -13.33
C TYR A 70 -2.64 1.15 -12.30
N TYR A 71 -2.38 0.93 -11.01
CA TYR A 71 -2.96 1.75 -9.94
C TYR A 71 -2.52 3.20 -10.08
N GLN A 72 -1.22 3.44 -10.23
CA GLN A 72 -0.67 4.78 -10.40
C GLN A 72 -1.27 5.48 -11.60
N GLN A 73 -1.39 4.79 -12.74
CA GLN A 73 -1.98 5.38 -13.93
C GLN A 73 -3.43 5.83 -13.69
N GLN A 74 -4.26 4.96 -13.10
CA GLN A 74 -5.65 5.31 -12.78
C GLN A 74 -5.75 6.41 -11.70
N ARG A 75 -4.81 6.42 -10.76
CA ARG A 75 -4.68 7.45 -9.72
C ARG A 75 -4.39 8.82 -10.35
N ASP A 76 -3.42 8.86 -11.26
CA ASP A 76 -3.01 10.09 -11.96
C ASP A 76 -4.15 10.61 -12.86
N ASP A 77 -4.87 9.71 -13.54
CA ASP A 77 -6.04 10.05 -14.36
C ASP A 77 -7.16 10.65 -13.49
N LEU A 78 -7.47 10.02 -12.35
CA LEU A 78 -8.45 10.56 -11.40
C LEU A 78 -8.02 11.90 -10.82
N PHE A 79 -6.74 12.11 -10.52
CA PHE A 79 -6.22 13.40 -10.06
C PHE A 79 -6.38 14.48 -11.13
N ALA A 80 -6.13 14.16 -12.40
CA ALA A 80 -6.29 15.10 -13.51
C ALA A 80 -7.78 15.48 -13.73
N GLU A 81 -8.69 14.53 -13.55
CA GLU A 81 -10.14 14.75 -13.69
C GLU A 81 -10.75 15.48 -12.48
N SER A 82 -10.18 15.30 -11.28
CA SER A 82 -10.84 15.65 -10.02
C SER A 82 -10.22 16.86 -9.31
N LEU A 83 -10.60 18.07 -9.73
CA LEU A 83 -10.33 19.31 -8.96
C LEU A 83 -11.43 19.66 -7.93
N SER A 84 -12.58 18.97 -7.88
CA SER A 84 -13.69 19.39 -7.00
C SER A 84 -14.61 18.33 -6.36
N LYS A 85 -14.50 17.02 -6.67
CA LYS A 85 -15.34 15.97 -6.05
C LYS A 85 -14.60 14.63 -6.00
N VAL A 86 -13.90 14.35 -4.89
CA VAL A 86 -12.83 13.34 -4.87
C VAL A 86 -13.19 12.05 -4.10
N ASP A 87 -14.16 12.01 -3.20
CA ASP A 87 -14.10 10.91 -2.19
C ASP A 87 -14.55 9.51 -2.66
N GLY A 88 -15.49 9.41 -3.61
CA GLY A 88 -16.10 8.11 -3.96
C GLY A 88 -15.27 7.23 -4.91
N GLN A 89 -14.71 7.83 -5.96
CA GLN A 89 -13.98 7.09 -7.00
C GLN A 89 -12.60 6.62 -6.51
N TRP A 90 -12.00 7.40 -5.62
CA TRP A 90 -10.72 7.09 -4.98
C TRP A 90 -10.81 5.86 -4.09
N LEU A 91 -11.83 5.81 -3.22
CA LEU A 91 -12.06 4.66 -2.35
C LEU A 91 -12.34 3.38 -3.15
N GLU A 92 -13.10 3.49 -4.25
CA GLU A 92 -13.39 2.34 -5.10
C GLU A 92 -12.15 1.86 -5.86
N LEU A 93 -11.29 2.78 -6.33
CA LEU A 93 -10.01 2.43 -6.95
C LEU A 93 -9.13 1.65 -5.96
N ASP A 94 -8.97 2.17 -4.74
CA ASP A 94 -8.18 1.54 -3.69
C ASP A 94 -8.72 0.14 -3.37
N ARG A 95 -10.03 0.00 -3.20
CA ARG A 95 -10.67 -1.28 -2.89
C ARG A 95 -10.48 -2.33 -3.99
N ARG A 96 -10.63 -1.91 -5.25
CA ARG A 96 -10.41 -2.80 -6.41
C ARG A 96 -8.97 -3.28 -6.44
N PHE A 97 -8.03 -2.40 -6.16
CA PHE A 97 -6.61 -2.73 -6.14
C PHE A 97 -6.24 -3.66 -4.99
N GLU A 98 -6.74 -3.39 -3.79
CA GLU A 98 -6.55 -4.25 -2.64
C GLU A 98 -7.10 -5.67 -2.91
N SER A 99 -8.29 -5.76 -3.51
CA SER A 99 -8.89 -7.04 -3.91
C SER A 99 -8.04 -7.78 -4.94
N LEU A 100 -7.47 -7.09 -5.93
CA LEU A 100 -6.61 -7.68 -6.95
C LEU A 100 -5.33 -8.25 -6.32
N ILE A 101 -4.65 -7.48 -5.46
CA ILE A 101 -3.44 -7.94 -4.76
C ILE A 101 -3.78 -9.18 -3.92
N PHE A 102 -4.85 -9.11 -3.12
CA PHE A 102 -5.25 -10.19 -2.23
C PHE A 102 -5.63 -11.47 -2.99
N SER A 103 -6.32 -11.36 -4.13
CA SER A 103 -6.86 -12.52 -4.85
C SER A 103 -5.91 -13.13 -5.88
N ARG A 104 -5.00 -12.34 -6.47
CA ARG A 104 -4.17 -12.77 -7.61
C ARG A 104 -2.68 -12.84 -7.28
N VAL A 105 -2.18 -11.94 -6.45
CA VAL A 105 -0.74 -11.88 -6.12
C VAL A 105 -0.42 -12.78 -4.95
N LEU A 106 -1.23 -12.69 -3.88
CA LEU A 106 -0.96 -13.39 -2.64
C LEU A 106 -1.51 -14.82 -2.67
N ASN A 107 -0.71 -15.76 -2.17
CA ASN A 107 -1.17 -17.12 -1.88
C ASN A 107 -1.92 -17.17 -0.54
N GLU A 108 -2.45 -18.33 -0.18
CA GLU A 108 -3.25 -18.49 1.04
C GLU A 108 -2.47 -18.20 2.33
N SER A 109 -1.23 -18.69 2.47
CA SER A 109 -0.43 -18.45 3.68
C SER A 109 -0.04 -16.98 3.84
N GLN A 110 0.29 -16.30 2.75
CA GLN A 110 0.58 -14.86 2.74
C GLN A 110 -0.64 -14.01 3.07
N ARG A 111 -1.84 -14.43 2.62
CA ARG A 111 -3.10 -13.76 2.98
C ARG A 111 -3.39 -13.84 4.48
N VAL A 112 -3.15 -14.98 5.10
CA VAL A 112 -3.29 -15.15 6.56
C VAL A 112 -2.29 -14.26 7.28
N LYS A 113 -1.02 -14.29 6.87
CA LYS A 113 0.03 -13.43 7.44
C LYS A 113 -0.31 -11.94 7.33
N LEU A 114 -0.84 -11.51 6.18
CA LEU A 114 -1.29 -10.13 5.99
C LEU A 114 -2.48 -9.79 6.90
N ALA A 115 -3.41 -10.72 7.11
CA ALA A 115 -4.53 -10.52 8.02
C ALA A 115 -4.07 -10.37 9.48
N ASP A 116 -3.10 -11.18 9.90
CA ASP A 116 -2.52 -11.09 11.25
C ASP A 116 -1.80 -9.76 11.48
N LEU A 117 -1.07 -9.27 10.48
CA LEU A 117 -0.40 -7.96 10.55
C LEU A 117 -1.37 -6.78 10.63
N ARG A 118 -2.59 -6.95 10.11
CA ARG A 118 -3.64 -5.92 10.17
C ARG A 118 -4.40 -5.92 11.49
N GLN A 119 -4.25 -6.97 12.30
CA GLN A 119 -4.85 -6.96 13.63
C GLN A 119 -4.14 -5.90 14.47
N PRO A 120 -4.88 -5.02 15.17
CA PRO A 120 -4.27 -4.08 16.10
C PRO A 120 -3.53 -4.90 17.15
N GLN A 121 -2.20 -4.83 17.14
CA GLN A 121 -1.39 -5.46 18.17
C GLN A 121 -1.84 -4.87 19.51
N GLN A 122 -2.46 -5.68 20.36
CA GLN A 122 -2.72 -5.31 21.74
C GLN A 122 -1.36 -5.22 22.42
N LEU A 123 -0.78 -4.02 22.41
CA LEU A 123 0.42 -3.72 23.18
C LEU A 123 0.03 -3.79 24.66
N ASP A 124 0.35 -4.91 25.30
CA ASP A 124 0.16 -5.10 26.72
C ASP A 124 1.25 -4.31 27.47
N PHE A 125 0.93 -3.08 27.85
CA PHE A 125 1.85 -2.18 28.56
C PHE A 125 2.09 -2.56 30.04
N THR A 126 1.57 -3.69 30.52
CA THR A 126 1.69 -4.09 31.92
C THR A 126 3.08 -4.62 32.32
N THR A 127 3.99 -4.86 31.36
CA THR A 127 5.33 -5.39 31.63
C THR A 127 6.42 -4.34 31.88
N VAL A 128 6.12 -3.03 31.81
CA VAL A 128 7.12 -1.94 31.96
C VAL A 128 7.23 -1.39 33.41
N GLN A 129 6.75 -2.13 34.41
CA GLN A 129 7.03 -1.81 35.82
C GLN A 129 7.73 -2.98 36.52
N ARG A 130 9.05 -3.07 36.35
CA ARG A 130 9.95 -3.69 37.33
C ARG A 130 11.31 -3.02 37.31
#